data_AF-A0A1D8JHG7-F1
#
_entry.id   AF-A0A1D8JHG7-F1
#
_cell.length_a   1.000
_cell.length_b   1.000
_cell.length_c   1.000
_cell.angle_alpha   90.00
_cell.angle_beta   90.00
_cell.angle_gamma   90.00
#
_symmetry.space_group_name_H-M   'P 1'
#
loop_
_entity.id
_entity.type
_entity.pdbx_description
1 polymer ?
#
loop_
_entity_poly.entity_id
_entity_poly.type
_entity_poly.pdbx_seq_one_letter_code
_entity_poly.pdbx_strand_id
1 'polypeptide(L)'
;MNKRFFQLTFLLIVAGLLLFACTNRNIVTKKVDEDEKAESLGEEYGFTMFNVTFDTSEMKEALIGNYDEKVDKTEAVYENKIANVYLHGDKAMEKLDQIFKELELDAEMDDEDMIKETAKAFEVMDYKSLKLKVTFKGRDTKELMMTK
;
A
#
# COMPACT_ATOMS: atom_id res chain seq x y z
N MET A 1 29.68 -30.28 -35.04
CA MET A 1 29.69 -29.70 -36.40
C MET A 1 28.88 -30.62 -37.30
N ASN A 2 28.00 -30.04 -38.12
CA ASN A 2 27.07 -30.66 -39.11
C ASN A 2 25.70 -31.07 -38.55
N LYS A 3 24.56 -30.76 -39.18
CA LYS A 3 24.19 -29.88 -40.30
C LYS A 3 22.67 -29.66 -40.19
N ARG A 4 22.21 -28.51 -40.68
CA ARG A 4 20.82 -28.04 -40.66
C ARG A 4 19.93 -28.83 -41.63
N PHE A 5 18.62 -28.55 -41.52
CA PHE A 5 17.64 -28.46 -42.62
C PHE A 5 16.75 -29.69 -42.90
N PHE A 6 15.53 -29.68 -42.34
CA PHE A 6 14.38 -30.37 -42.92
C PHE A 6 13.07 -29.68 -42.44
N GLN A 7 12.54 -28.75 -43.24
CA GLN A 7 11.19 -28.83 -43.88
C GLN A 7 10.03 -28.84 -42.86
N LEU A 8 9.46 -27.71 -42.44
CA LEU A 8 8.32 -26.98 -43.06
C LEU A 8 7.12 -27.84 -43.49
N THR A 9 5.94 -27.41 -43.03
CA THR A 9 4.56 -27.76 -43.45
C THR A 9 3.95 -29.10 -42.99
N PHE A 10 3.07 -29.04 -41.99
CA PHE A 10 1.77 -29.73 -42.11
C PHE A 10 0.65 -28.88 -41.48
N LEU A 11 -0.32 -28.61 -42.31
CA LEU A 11 -1.49 -27.77 -42.13
C LEU A 11 -2.60 -28.56 -41.41
N LEU A 12 -3.38 -27.87 -40.56
CA LEU A 12 -4.82 -28.06 -40.31
C LEU A 12 -5.41 -29.48 -40.23
N ILE A 13 -5.79 -29.90 -39.01
CA ILE A 13 -7.00 -30.72 -38.80
C ILE A 13 -7.85 -30.04 -37.72
N VAL A 14 -8.88 -29.34 -38.18
CA VAL A 14 -10.04 -28.93 -37.40
C VAL A 14 -11.02 -30.09 -37.43
N ALA A 15 -11.46 -30.57 -36.26
CA ALA A 15 -12.78 -31.20 -36.09
C ALA A 15 -13.11 -31.23 -34.59
N GLY A 16 -14.01 -30.34 -34.17
CA GLY A 16 -14.66 -30.44 -32.88
C GLY A 16 -15.77 -31.49 -32.91
N LEU A 17 -15.97 -32.18 -31.78
CA LEU A 17 -17.19 -32.86 -31.34
C LEU A 17 -17.04 -32.99 -29.81
N LEU A 18 -17.64 -32.10 -29.03
CA LEU A 18 -18.99 -32.19 -28.45
C LEU A 18 -19.07 -33.04 -27.15
N LEU A 19 -19.54 -32.35 -26.10
CA LEU A 19 -20.39 -32.81 -25.00
C LEU A 19 -19.77 -33.64 -23.87
N PHE A 20 -19.37 -32.94 -22.80
CA PHE A 20 -19.61 -33.40 -21.43
C PHE A 20 -20.62 -32.48 -20.75
N ALA A 21 -21.89 -32.88 -20.82
CA ALA A 21 -22.89 -32.68 -19.77
C ALA A 21 -22.68 -33.82 -18.75
N CYS A 22 -22.80 -33.75 -17.42
CA CYS A 22 -23.18 -32.76 -16.41
C CYS A 22 -22.53 -33.23 -15.09
N THR A 23 -22.31 -32.36 -14.11
CA THR A 23 -22.64 -32.67 -12.71
C THR A 23 -22.80 -31.37 -11.91
N ASN A 24 -23.99 -31.26 -11.34
CA ASN A 24 -24.48 -30.23 -10.44
C ASN A 24 -23.47 -29.93 -9.32
N ARG A 25 -22.87 -28.74 -9.35
CA ARG A 25 -22.39 -28.05 -8.16
C ARG A 25 -23.05 -26.68 -8.16
N ASN A 26 -23.81 -26.41 -7.10
CA ASN A 26 -24.23 -25.06 -6.72
C ASN A 26 -22.97 -24.18 -6.62
N ILE A 27 -22.60 -23.55 -7.73
CA ILE A 27 -21.88 -22.29 -7.68
C ILE A 27 -22.98 -21.27 -7.43
N VAL A 28 -23.15 -20.93 -6.16
CA VAL A 28 -23.78 -19.66 -5.82
C VAL A 28 -22.84 -18.63 -6.42
N THR A 29 -23.14 -18.20 -7.65
CA THR A 29 -22.72 -16.92 -8.17
C THR A 29 -23.31 -15.90 -7.21
N LYS A 30 -22.57 -15.63 -6.14
CA LYS A 30 -22.64 -14.33 -5.48
C LYS A 30 -22.35 -13.38 -6.62
N LYS A 31 -23.39 -12.69 -7.09
CA LYS A 31 -23.22 -11.55 -7.99
C LYS A 31 -22.14 -10.72 -7.31
N VAL A 32 -20.98 -10.63 -7.94
CA VAL A 32 -20.09 -9.52 -7.66
C VAL A 32 -20.88 -8.37 -8.23
N ASP A 33 -21.52 -7.63 -7.34
CA ASP A 33 -22.05 -6.33 -7.67
C ASP A 33 -20.85 -5.52 -8.14
N GLU A 34 -20.65 -5.51 -9.46
CA GLU A 34 -19.96 -4.46 -10.18
C GLU A 34 -20.72 -3.18 -9.84
N ASP A 35 -20.24 -2.43 -8.83
CA ASP A 35 -20.46 -0.99 -8.58
C ASP A 35 -20.26 -0.58 -7.10
N GLU A 36 -19.50 -1.32 -6.29
CA GLU A 36 -18.80 -0.68 -5.18
C GLU A 36 -17.51 -0.07 -5.74
N LYS A 37 -17.61 1.17 -6.24
CA LYS A 37 -16.44 2.05 -6.33
C LYS A 37 -15.88 2.09 -4.91
N ALA A 38 -14.82 1.32 -4.64
CA ALA A 38 -14.10 1.40 -3.38
C ALA A 38 -13.84 2.89 -3.14
N GLU A 39 -14.48 3.45 -2.12
CA GLU A 39 -14.24 4.84 -1.79
C GLU A 39 -12.75 4.96 -1.47
N SER A 40 -12.10 5.92 -2.12
CA SER A 40 -10.67 6.12 -1.98
C SER A 40 -10.43 6.50 -0.51
N LEU A 41 -9.66 5.68 0.22
CA LEU A 41 -9.32 5.97 1.61
C LEU A 41 -8.55 7.29 1.73
N GLY A 42 -7.86 7.72 0.67
CA GLY A 42 -7.26 9.04 0.58
C GLY A 42 -8.26 10.20 0.57
N GLU A 43 -9.55 9.96 0.30
CA GLU A 43 -10.61 10.96 0.54
C GLU A 43 -10.88 11.14 2.04
N GLU A 44 -10.76 10.08 2.84
CA GLU A 44 -10.95 10.12 4.30
C GLU A 44 -9.76 10.82 4.98
N TYR A 45 -8.53 10.52 4.58
CA TYR A 45 -7.33 11.05 5.25
C TYR A 45 -6.80 12.37 4.67
N GLY A 46 -7.24 12.78 3.47
CA GLY A 46 -6.74 13.97 2.79
C GLY A 46 -5.40 13.81 2.05
N PHE A 47 -4.80 12.62 2.09
CA PHE A 47 -3.56 12.27 1.39
C PHE A 47 -3.66 10.92 0.68
N THR A 48 -2.93 10.78 -0.43
CA THR A 48 -2.87 9.52 -1.20
C THR A 48 -1.58 8.73 -0.94
N MET A 49 -0.59 9.35 -0.29
CA MET A 49 0.64 8.68 0.12
C MET A 49 1.11 9.28 1.45
N PHE A 50 1.50 8.41 2.38
CA PHE A 50 2.05 8.78 3.68
C PHE A 50 3.14 7.78 4.07
N ASN A 51 4.38 8.26 4.12
CA ASN A 51 5.55 7.48 4.51
C ASN A 51 6.27 8.18 5.65
N VAL A 52 6.36 7.51 6.79
CA VAL A 52 7.12 7.97 7.95
C VAL A 52 8.17 6.96 8.36
N THR A 53 9.33 7.45 8.76
CA THR A 53 10.41 6.65 9.34
C THR A 53 10.99 7.35 10.54
N PHE A 54 11.04 6.65 11.67
CA PHE A 54 11.67 7.10 12.89
C PHE A 54 12.95 6.33 13.13
N ASP A 55 14.05 7.05 13.37
CA ASP A 55 15.28 6.53 13.93
C ASP A 55 15.31 6.88 15.43
N THR A 56 15.74 5.95 16.28
CA THR A 56 16.14 6.26 17.66
C THR A 56 17.66 6.44 17.74
N SER A 57 18.18 6.73 18.94
CA SER A 57 19.63 6.77 19.19
C SER A 57 20.29 5.40 18.96
N GLU A 58 19.56 4.32 19.21
CA GLU A 58 20.07 2.94 19.18
C GLU A 58 19.74 2.21 17.88
N MET A 59 18.65 2.58 17.20
CA MET A 59 18.10 1.80 16.09
C MET A 59 17.71 2.67 14.90
N LYS A 60 18.15 2.23 13.71
CA LYS A 60 17.70 2.78 12.43
C LYS A 60 16.38 2.17 12.01
N GLU A 61 15.50 3.00 11.47
CA GLU A 61 14.15 2.62 11.06
C GLU A 61 13.45 1.85 12.20
N ALA A 62 13.54 2.39 13.41
CA ALA A 62 12.95 1.80 14.60
C ALA A 62 11.43 1.66 14.46
N LEU A 63 10.82 2.61 13.76
CA LEU A 63 9.43 2.54 13.32
C LEU A 63 9.30 3.01 11.86
N ILE A 64 8.52 2.28 11.06
CA ILE A 64 8.15 2.61 9.69
C ILE A 64 6.62 2.56 9.58
N GLY A 65 6.00 3.59 9.02
CA GLY A 65 4.62 3.56 8.53
C GLY A 65 4.59 3.96 7.05
N ASN A 66 3.98 3.13 6.21
CA ASN A 66 3.85 3.38 4.79
C ASN A 66 2.40 3.11 4.36
N TYR A 67 1.81 4.10 3.71
CA TYR A 67 0.55 4.05 2.98
C TYR A 67 0.78 4.65 1.60
N ASP A 68 0.41 3.91 0.56
CA ASP A 68 0.47 4.38 -0.83
C ASP A 68 -0.75 3.89 -1.60
N GLU A 69 -1.63 4.81 -1.96
CA GLU A 69 -2.82 4.56 -2.75
C GLU A 69 -2.51 4.64 -4.24
N LYS A 70 -2.54 3.49 -4.91
CA LYS A 70 -2.38 3.39 -6.37
C LYS A 70 -3.72 3.01 -7.00
N VAL A 71 -3.81 3.25 -8.31
CA VAL A 71 -5.04 3.02 -9.11
C VAL A 71 -5.57 1.60 -9.00
N ASP A 72 -4.68 0.61 -8.89
CA ASP A 72 -5.00 -0.81 -8.88
C ASP A 72 -4.90 -1.45 -7.48
N LYS A 73 -4.19 -0.81 -6.54
CA LYS A 73 -3.91 -1.37 -5.23
C LYS A 73 -3.47 -0.31 -4.22
N THR A 74 -3.94 -0.45 -2.99
CA THR A 74 -3.35 0.23 -1.83
C THR A 74 -2.25 -0.63 -1.21
N GLU A 75 -1.08 -0.04 -1.00
CA GLU A 75 0.03 -0.66 -0.27
C GLU A 75 0.08 -0.10 1.16
N ALA A 76 0.21 -0.99 2.14
CA ALA A 76 0.28 -0.64 3.55
C ALA A 76 1.34 -1.48 4.27
N VAL A 77 2.21 -0.81 5.04
CA VAL A 77 3.24 -1.42 5.90
C VAL A 77 3.31 -0.68 7.22
N TYR A 78 3.36 -1.42 8.33
CA TYR A 78 3.66 -0.89 9.65
C TYR A 78 4.68 -1.80 10.33
N GLU A 79 5.86 -1.26 10.59
CA GLU A 79 6.92 -1.96 11.31
C GLU A 79 7.30 -1.17 12.56
N ASN A 80 7.34 -1.85 13.71
CA ASN A 80 7.87 -1.31 14.95
C ASN A 80 8.85 -2.34 15.52
N LYS A 81 10.14 -2.09 15.27
CA LYS A 81 11.22 -3.00 15.66
C LYS A 81 11.43 -3.02 17.18
N ILE A 82 11.03 -1.96 17.89
CA ILE A 82 11.08 -1.88 19.37
C ILE A 82 10.08 -2.86 19.98
N ALA A 83 8.87 -2.93 19.42
CA ALA A 83 7.81 -3.83 19.87
C ALA A 83 7.81 -5.20 19.16
N ASN A 84 8.77 -5.45 18.25
CA ASN A 84 8.85 -6.64 17.42
C ASN A 84 7.57 -6.89 16.59
N VAL A 85 7.00 -5.82 16.03
CA VAL A 85 5.77 -5.83 15.21
C VAL A 85 6.13 -5.60 13.74
N TYR A 86 5.63 -6.47 12.87
CA TYR A 86 5.81 -6.40 11.42
C TYR A 86 4.49 -6.73 10.73
N LEU A 87 3.79 -5.70 10.24
CA LEU A 87 2.48 -5.81 9.61
C LEU A 87 2.57 -5.36 8.16
N HIS A 88 1.82 -6.05 7.29
CA HIS A 88 1.68 -5.72 5.88
C HIS A 88 0.23 -5.92 5.42
N GLY A 89 -0.14 -5.24 4.34
CA GLY A 89 -1.48 -5.34 3.73
C GLY A 89 -2.57 -4.93 4.73
N ASP A 90 -3.68 -5.67 4.76
CA ASP A 90 -4.88 -5.32 5.53
C ASP A 90 -4.59 -5.07 7.02
N LYS A 91 -3.70 -5.85 7.64
CA LYS A 91 -3.33 -5.65 9.06
C LYS A 91 -2.53 -4.38 9.30
N ALA A 92 -1.67 -4.00 8.35
CA ALA A 92 -0.98 -2.73 8.41
C ALA A 92 -1.96 -1.58 8.19
N MET A 93 -2.90 -1.75 7.27
CA MET A 93 -3.93 -0.75 7.00
C MET A 93 -4.82 -0.52 8.22
N GLU A 94 -5.28 -1.57 8.91
CA GLU A 94 -6.05 -1.43 10.15
C GLU A 94 -5.27 -0.66 11.23
N LYS A 95 -3.97 -0.92 11.38
CA LYS A 95 -3.13 -0.20 12.34
C LYS A 95 -2.92 1.26 11.93
N LEU A 96 -2.68 1.52 10.64
CA LEU A 96 -2.46 2.87 10.12
C LEU A 96 -3.74 3.70 10.13
N ASP A 97 -4.90 3.12 9.84
CA ASP A 97 -6.22 3.77 9.94
C ASP A 97 -6.46 4.33 11.35
N GLN A 98 -6.16 3.54 12.38
CA GLN A 98 -6.25 4.01 13.77
C GLN A 98 -5.36 5.22 14.04
N ILE A 99 -4.14 5.23 13.50
CA ILE A 99 -3.19 6.34 13.65
C ILE A 99 -3.65 7.56 12.85
N PHE A 100 -4.13 7.36 11.61
CA PHE A 100 -4.54 8.43 10.71
C PHE A 100 -5.81 9.14 11.19
N LYS A 101 -6.68 8.45 11.93
CA LYS A 101 -7.84 9.07 12.60
C LYS A 101 -7.46 10.08 13.68
N GLU A 102 -6.27 9.96 14.25
CA GLU A 102 -5.72 10.91 15.23
C GLU A 102 -4.79 11.95 14.58
N LEU A 103 -4.50 11.78 13.30
CA LEU A 103 -3.53 12.58 12.56
C LEU A 103 -4.21 13.79 11.91
N GLU A 104 -3.95 14.97 12.46
CA GLU A 104 -4.43 16.23 11.92
C GLU A 104 -3.33 16.86 11.05
N LEU A 105 -3.26 16.49 9.76
CA LEU A 105 -2.32 17.09 8.80
C LEU A 105 -3.06 17.83 7.69
N ASP A 106 -2.51 18.99 7.32
CA ASP A 106 -2.97 19.78 6.18
C ASP A 106 -1.77 20.19 5.31
N ALA A 107 -2.01 20.39 4.01
CA ALA A 107 -0.99 20.77 3.04
C ALA A 107 -0.39 22.17 3.28
N GLU A 108 -1.09 23.04 4.00
CA GLU A 108 -0.68 24.40 4.35
C GLU A 108 0.00 24.49 5.72
N MET A 109 0.05 23.38 6.48
CA MET A 109 0.72 23.31 7.77
C MET A 109 2.24 23.50 7.62
N ASP A 110 2.82 24.26 8.56
CA ASP A 110 4.26 24.46 8.64
C ASP A 110 5.00 23.14 8.90
N ASP A 111 6.20 23.02 8.35
CA ASP A 111 6.99 21.78 8.35
C ASP A 111 7.24 21.24 9.77
N GLU A 112 7.53 22.14 10.72
CA GLU A 112 7.77 21.74 12.11
C GLU A 112 6.52 21.18 12.78
N ASP A 113 5.36 21.74 12.49
CA ASP A 113 4.10 21.33 13.11
C ASP A 113 3.62 20.01 12.49
N MET A 114 3.83 19.80 11.19
CA MET A 114 3.59 18.49 10.55
C MET A 114 4.43 17.38 11.19
N ILE A 115 5.69 17.66 11.47
CA ILE A 115 6.61 16.71 12.12
C ILE A 115 6.17 16.42 13.56
N LYS A 116 5.73 17.44 14.32
CA LYS A 116 5.23 17.27 15.69
C LYS A 116 3.95 16.45 15.74
N GLU A 117 2.96 16.76 14.89
CA GLU A 117 1.71 16.01 14.83
C GLU A 117 1.94 14.57 14.38
N THR A 118 2.84 14.35 13.41
CA THR A 118 3.24 12.99 13.02
C THR A 118 3.90 12.23 14.16
N ALA A 119 4.84 12.85 14.88
CA ALA A 119 5.50 12.21 16.03
C ALA A 119 4.49 11.86 17.14
N LYS A 120 3.52 12.74 17.38
CA LYS A 120 2.45 12.56 18.36
C LYS A 120 1.52 11.41 17.98
N ALA A 121 1.01 11.36 16.75
CA ALA A 121 0.11 10.31 16.28
C ALA A 121 0.76 8.91 16.28
N PHE A 122 2.07 8.84 16.02
CA PHE A 122 2.82 7.58 16.11
C PHE A 122 3.33 7.26 17.52
N GLU A 123 3.06 8.13 18.50
CA GLU A 123 3.52 8.01 19.90
C GLU A 123 5.05 7.91 20.05
N VAL A 124 5.82 8.50 19.13
CA VAL A 124 7.29 8.50 19.16
C VAL A 124 7.81 9.90 19.42
N MET A 125 8.10 10.22 20.68
CA MET A 125 8.61 11.55 21.07
C MET A 125 10.15 11.62 21.15
N ASP A 126 10.83 10.50 21.41
CA ASP A 126 12.27 10.42 21.67
C ASP A 126 13.15 10.16 20.44
N TYR A 127 12.58 10.32 19.24
CA TYR A 127 13.31 10.05 18.00
C TYR A 127 14.59 10.88 17.87
N LYS A 128 15.63 10.27 17.30
CA LYS A 128 16.83 10.95 16.82
C LYS A 128 16.58 11.61 15.47
N SER A 129 15.86 10.93 14.58
CA SER A 129 15.46 11.49 13.29
C SER A 129 14.06 11.02 12.92
N LEU A 130 13.28 11.92 12.32
CA LEU A 130 11.99 11.64 11.71
C LEU A 130 12.06 12.07 10.24
N LYS A 131 11.74 11.15 9.34
CA LYS A 131 11.55 11.43 7.92
C LYS A 131 10.08 11.23 7.57
N LEU A 132 9.45 12.23 6.99
CA LEU A 132 8.06 12.20 6.55
C LEU A 132 8.00 12.53 5.06
N LYS A 133 7.29 11.73 4.30
CA LYS A 133 6.97 12.00 2.90
C LYS A 133 5.49 11.82 2.70
N VAL A 134 4.80 12.88 2.31
CA VAL A 134 3.33 12.90 2.17
C VAL A 134 2.94 13.49 0.83
N THR A 135 1.98 12.87 0.15
CA THR A 135 1.33 13.44 -1.04
C THR A 135 -0.11 13.73 -0.69
N PHE A 136 -0.42 15.01 -0.46
CA PHE A 136 -1.79 15.45 -0.25
C PHE A 136 -2.59 15.36 -1.55
N LYS A 137 -3.89 15.12 -1.44
CA LYS A 137 -4.76 14.95 -2.61
C LYS A 137 -4.70 16.17 -3.53
N GLY A 138 -4.34 15.95 -4.80
CA GLY A 138 -4.24 17.02 -5.80
C GLY A 138 -3.08 17.99 -5.60
N ARG A 139 -2.09 17.64 -4.76
CA ARG A 139 -0.89 18.44 -4.49
C ARG A 139 0.37 17.65 -4.80
N ASP A 140 1.49 18.37 -4.89
CA ASP A 140 2.80 17.75 -5.00
C ASP A 140 3.20 17.06 -3.69
N THR A 141 4.13 16.11 -3.81
CA THR A 141 4.73 15.45 -2.66
C THR A 141 5.58 16.41 -1.84
N LYS A 142 5.35 16.42 -0.52
CA LYS A 142 6.19 17.09 0.46
C LYS A 142 7.08 16.05 1.15
N GLU A 143 8.38 16.31 1.21
CA GLU A 143 9.36 15.47 1.90
C GLU A 143 10.07 16.30 2.96
N LEU A 144 10.00 15.85 4.20
CA LEU A 144 10.49 16.53 5.40
C LEU A 144 11.41 15.59 6.17
N MET A 145 12.46 16.17 6.75
CA MET A 145 13.35 15.46 7.66
C MET A 145 13.73 16.37 8.82
N MET A 146 13.54 15.87 10.04
CA MET A 146 13.98 16.54 11.27
C MET A 146 14.94 15.61 12.02
N THR A 147 16.03 16.17 12.53
CA THR A 147 16.96 15.48 13.43
C THR A 147 17.05 16.27 14.74
N LYS A 148 17.06 15.58 15.87
CA LYS A 148 17.19 16.14 17.22
C LYS A 148 18.59 15.89 17.79
#